data_AF-A0A3R9DC76-F1
#
_entry.id   AF-A0A3R9DC76-F1
#
_cell.length_a   1.000
_cell.length_b   1.000
_cell.length_c   1.000
_cell.angle_alpha   90.00
_cell.angle_beta   90.00
_cell.angle_gamma   90.00
#
_symmetry.space_group_name_H-M   'P 1'
#
loop_
_entity.id
_entity.type
_entity.pdbx_description
1 polymer ?
#
loop_
_entity_poly.entity_id
_entity_poly.type
_entity_poly.pdbx_seq_one_letter_code
_entity_poly.pdbx_strand_id
1 'polypeptide(L)'
;MTGYTVNIETIMNMAKKCYLIADAYADVTGKIGSVDAAVGHLTDRDGAATAADTDVIALVDEFVEYLRTASSRYHLAAEQLEAGAAAYTNTEDDQRQIFEDYAAAFDGGGTRDYGNADWDPETEADDTARPEGTTEHAEGFDTAAEGN
;
A
#
# COMPACT_ATOMS: atom_id res chain seq x y z
N MET A 1 9.32 29.44 22.09
CA MET A 1 8.47 28.35 21.57
C MET A 1 9.45 27.30 21.08
N THR A 2 9.61 26.19 21.79
CA THR A 2 10.46 25.08 21.34
C THR A 2 9.79 24.46 20.13
N GLY A 3 10.30 24.76 18.94
CA GLY A 3 9.80 24.16 17.70
C GLY A 3 9.98 22.65 17.75
N TYR A 4 9.02 21.91 17.18
CA TYR A 4 9.20 20.49 16.93
C TYR A 4 10.09 20.35 15.69
N THR A 5 11.33 19.91 15.87
CA THR A 5 12.20 19.53 14.75
C THR A 5 11.84 18.11 14.32
N VAL A 6 11.53 17.95 13.05
CA VAL A 6 11.18 16.67 12.45
C VAL A 6 12.41 16.12 11.72
N ASN A 7 12.74 14.85 11.92
CA ASN A 7 13.84 14.22 11.19
C ASN A 7 13.34 13.78 9.80
N ILE A 8 13.72 14.54 8.76
CA ILE A 8 13.36 14.28 7.37
C ILE A 8 13.87 12.92 6.88
N GLU A 9 15.07 12.53 7.28
CA GLU A 9 15.64 11.22 6.91
C GLU A 9 14.76 10.07 7.40
N THR A 10 14.22 10.18 8.61
CA THR A 10 13.28 9.17 9.14
C THR A 10 12.00 9.13 8.31
N ILE A 11 11.41 10.28 7.95
CA ILE A 11 10.18 10.34 7.14
C ILE A 11 10.41 9.76 5.75
N MET A 12 11.49 10.17 5.07
CA MET A 12 11.79 9.67 3.73
C MET A 12 12.13 8.17 3.73
N ASN A 13 12.77 7.66 4.79
CA ASN A 13 12.93 6.20 4.96
C ASN A 13 11.61 5.46 5.16
N MET A 14 10.63 6.08 5.83
CA MET A 14 9.29 5.50 5.95
C MET A 14 8.58 5.49 4.59
N ALA A 15 8.62 6.60 3.84
CA ALA A 15 8.08 6.68 2.48
C ALA A 15 8.68 5.59 1.57
N LYS A 16 10.01 5.45 1.60
CA LYS A 16 10.72 4.38 0.88
C LYS A 16 10.21 2.98 1.21
N LYS A 17 10.01 2.69 2.50
CA LYS A 17 9.51 1.37 2.93
C LYS A 17 8.08 1.14 2.46
N CYS A 18 7.24 2.17 2.51
CA CYS A 18 5.87 2.11 2.02
C CYS A 18 5.84 1.81 0.51
N TYR A 19 6.66 2.47 -0.30
CA TYR A 19 6.82 2.13 -1.72
C TYR A 19 7.26 0.69 -1.95
N LEU A 20 8.31 0.23 -1.25
CA LEU A 20 8.77 -1.16 -1.39
C LEU A 20 7.71 -2.20 -1.02
N ILE A 21 6.82 -1.89 -0.07
CA ILE A 21 5.72 -2.77 0.30
C ILE A 21 4.62 -2.73 -0.77
N ALA A 22 4.30 -1.55 -1.30
CA ALA A 22 3.35 -1.42 -2.41
C ALA A 22 3.80 -2.26 -3.62
N ASP A 23 5.05 -2.10 -4.05
CA ASP A 23 5.63 -2.88 -5.16
C ASP A 23 5.58 -4.38 -4.88
N ALA A 24 5.87 -4.81 -3.65
CA ALA A 24 5.83 -6.23 -3.29
C ALA A 24 4.40 -6.80 -3.40
N TYR A 25 3.36 -6.03 -3.06
CA TYR A 25 1.97 -6.44 -3.24
C TYR A 25 1.56 -6.46 -4.72
N ALA A 26 1.96 -5.45 -5.50
CA ALA A 26 1.72 -5.39 -6.94
C ALA A 26 2.43 -6.53 -7.72
N ASP A 27 3.62 -6.94 -7.29
CA ASP A 27 4.32 -8.09 -7.87
C ASP A 27 3.57 -9.41 -7.64
N VAL A 28 2.87 -9.53 -6.51
CA VAL A 28 2.06 -10.72 -6.20
C VAL A 28 0.80 -10.76 -7.06
N THR A 29 0.14 -9.63 -7.30
CA THR A 29 -1.05 -9.60 -8.19
C THR A 29 -0.69 -10.02 -9.61
N GLY A 30 0.46 -9.59 -10.14
CA GLY A 30 0.95 -10.03 -11.45
C GLY A 30 1.13 -11.56 -11.55
N LYS A 31 1.55 -12.21 -10.46
CA LYS A 31 1.66 -13.68 -10.41
C LYS A 31 0.31 -14.37 -10.32
N ILE A 32 -0.68 -13.77 -9.66
CA ILE A 32 -2.03 -14.33 -9.58
C ILE A 32 -2.78 -14.23 -10.91
N GLY A 33 -2.46 -13.27 -11.79
CA GLY A 33 -2.97 -13.26 -13.17
C GLY A 33 -2.70 -14.57 -13.94
N SER A 34 -1.70 -15.35 -13.54
CA SER A 34 -1.46 -16.69 -14.11
C SER A 34 -2.47 -17.75 -13.65
N VAL A 35 -3.15 -17.52 -12.52
CA VAL A 35 -4.25 -18.37 -12.02
C VAL A 35 -5.51 -18.17 -12.87
N ASP A 36 -5.79 -16.94 -13.31
CA ASP A 36 -6.92 -16.63 -14.20
C ASP A 36 -6.81 -17.39 -15.53
N ALA A 37 -5.60 -17.49 -16.10
CA ALA A 37 -5.33 -18.32 -17.26
C ALA A 37 -5.54 -19.84 -17.01
N ALA A 38 -5.47 -20.28 -15.76
CA ALA A 38 -5.69 -21.67 -15.35
C ALA A 38 -7.16 -21.98 -15.00
N VAL A 39 -8.03 -20.97 -14.89
CA VAL A 39 -9.46 -21.15 -14.57
C VAL A 39 -10.17 -22.07 -15.57
N GLY A 40 -9.77 -22.03 -16.85
CA GLY A 40 -10.31 -22.94 -17.87
C GLY A 40 -9.99 -24.43 -17.63
N HIS A 41 -9.07 -24.75 -16.71
CA HIS A 41 -8.80 -26.13 -16.27
C HIS A 41 -9.66 -26.56 -15.07
N LEU A 42 -10.33 -25.62 -14.40
CA LEU A 42 -11.29 -25.86 -13.31
C LEU A 42 -12.69 -26.18 -13.86
N THR A 43 -12.77 -26.92 -14.96
CA THR A 43 -14.05 -27.33 -15.53
C THR A 43 -14.26 -28.83 -15.32
N ASP A 44 -15.51 -29.22 -15.13
CA ASP A 44 -15.90 -30.62 -15.13
C ASP A 44 -15.69 -31.29 -16.51
N ARG A 45 -16.04 -32.57 -16.58
CA ARG A 45 -15.89 -33.39 -17.79
C ARG A 45 -16.64 -32.82 -19.01
N ASP A 46 -17.69 -32.04 -18.78
CA ASP A 46 -18.54 -31.46 -19.81
C ASP A 46 -18.18 -29.99 -20.11
N GLY A 47 -17.14 -29.46 -19.45
CA GLY A 47 -16.64 -28.09 -19.63
C GLY A 47 -17.39 -27.05 -18.80
N ALA A 48 -18.20 -27.46 -17.83
CA ALA A 48 -18.91 -26.55 -16.92
C ALA A 48 -18.13 -26.36 -15.61
N ALA A 49 -18.11 -25.14 -15.08
CA ALA A 49 -17.57 -24.89 -13.75
C ALA A 49 -18.44 -25.57 -12.69
N THR A 50 -17.84 -26.36 -11.79
CA THR A 50 -18.56 -26.88 -10.63
C THR A 50 -18.75 -25.80 -9.56
N ALA A 51 -19.54 -26.09 -8.54
CA ALA A 51 -19.70 -25.17 -7.40
C ALA A 51 -18.35 -24.88 -6.71
N ALA A 52 -17.51 -25.91 -6.54
CA ALA A 52 -16.18 -25.74 -5.95
C ALA A 52 -15.26 -24.89 -6.84
N ASP A 53 -15.36 -25.00 -8.16
CA ASP A 53 -14.59 -24.19 -9.10
C ASP A 53 -15.01 -22.71 -9.03
N THR A 54 -16.31 -22.46 -8.88
CA THR A 54 -16.85 -21.11 -8.70
C THR A 54 -16.36 -20.47 -7.39
N ASP A 55 -16.32 -21.24 -6.30
CA ASP A 55 -15.81 -20.78 -5.01
C ASP A 55 -14.31 -20.45 -5.08
N VAL A 56 -13.53 -21.24 -5.82
CA VAL A 56 -12.09 -20.97 -6.03
C VAL A 56 -11.88 -19.69 -6.84
N ILE A 57 -12.65 -19.49 -7.91
CA ILE A 57 -12.59 -18.25 -8.71
C ILE A 57 -12.91 -17.03 -7.83
N ALA A 58 -14.02 -17.08 -7.08
CA ALA A 58 -14.43 -15.99 -6.21
C ALA A 58 -13.37 -15.66 -5.14
N LEU A 59 -12.73 -16.67 -4.55
CA LEU A 59 -11.64 -16.47 -3.58
C LEU A 59 -10.42 -15.81 -4.23
N VAL A 60 -10.08 -16.20 -5.46
CA VAL A 60 -8.96 -15.60 -6.20
C VAL A 60 -9.26 -14.13 -6.51
N ASP A 61 -10.48 -13.81 -6.96
CA ASP A 61 -10.91 -12.45 -7.23
C ASP A 61 -10.84 -11.58 -5.96
N GLU A 62 -11.41 -12.04 -4.84
CA GLU A 62 -11.38 -11.34 -3.55
C GLU A 62 -9.93 -11.11 -3.08
N PHE A 63 -9.06 -12.10 -3.26
CA PHE A 63 -7.65 -11.96 -2.88
C PHE A 63 -6.91 -10.95 -3.78
N VAL A 64 -7.21 -10.90 -5.08
CA VAL A 64 -6.64 -9.89 -5.99
C VAL A 64 -7.07 -8.48 -5.59
N GLU A 65 -8.36 -8.29 -5.31
CA GLU A 65 -8.89 -6.99 -4.86
C GLU A 65 -8.25 -6.53 -3.54
N TYR A 66 -8.08 -7.45 -2.58
CA TYR A 66 -7.36 -7.17 -1.34
C TYR A 66 -5.92 -6.68 -1.59
N LEU A 67 -5.17 -7.37 -2.46
CA LEU A 67 -3.79 -7.02 -2.75
C LEU A 67 -3.68 -5.67 -3.48
N ARG A 68 -4.62 -5.37 -4.40
CA ARG A 68 -4.71 -4.06 -5.06
C ARG A 68 -4.93 -2.96 -4.04
N THR A 69 -5.95 -3.10 -3.20
CA THR A 69 -6.25 -2.13 -2.13
C THR A 69 -5.06 -1.91 -1.20
N ALA A 70 -4.40 -3.00 -0.77
CA ALA A 70 -3.26 -2.93 0.12
C ALA A 70 -2.09 -2.18 -0.53
N SER A 71 -1.74 -2.53 -1.76
CA SER A 71 -0.70 -1.86 -2.56
C SER A 71 -0.99 -0.36 -2.66
N SER A 72 -2.21 -0.01 -3.04
CA SER A 72 -2.65 1.36 -3.24
C SER A 72 -2.54 2.21 -1.98
N ARG A 73 -2.98 1.68 -0.83
CA ARG A 73 -2.87 2.38 0.47
C ARG A 73 -1.43 2.61 0.90
N TYR A 74 -0.53 1.65 0.67
CA TYR A 74 0.89 1.83 0.98
C TYR A 74 1.52 2.90 0.10
N HIS A 75 1.15 2.95 -1.18
CA HIS A 75 1.68 3.97 -2.05
C HIS A 75 1.15 5.37 -1.70
N LEU A 76 -0.16 5.50 -1.46
CA LEU A 76 -0.75 6.78 -1.02
C LEU A 76 -0.11 7.27 0.29
N ALA A 77 0.15 6.37 1.24
CA ALA A 77 0.84 6.71 2.48
C ALA A 77 2.27 7.22 2.21
N ALA A 78 2.98 6.64 1.24
CA ALA A 78 4.31 7.10 0.86
C ALA A 78 4.28 8.50 0.25
N GLU A 79 3.33 8.79 -0.65
CA GLU A 79 3.15 10.11 -1.25
C GLU A 79 2.81 11.18 -0.20
N GLN A 80 1.95 10.84 0.76
CA GLN A 80 1.62 11.74 1.87
C GLN A 80 2.84 12.02 2.77
N LEU A 81 3.69 11.01 3.01
CA LEU A 81 4.94 11.18 3.75
C LEU A 81 5.94 12.07 2.99
N GLU A 82 6.07 11.90 1.67
CA GLU A 82 6.89 12.78 0.82
C GLU A 82 6.39 14.23 0.84
N ALA A 83 5.09 14.43 0.65
CA ALA A 83 4.47 15.76 0.68
C ALA A 83 4.65 16.42 2.05
N GLY A 84 4.50 15.65 3.13
CA GLY A 84 4.79 16.10 4.50
C GLY A 84 6.25 16.51 4.68
N ALA A 85 7.20 15.69 4.21
CA ALA A 85 8.63 15.99 4.28
C ALA A 85 8.98 17.28 3.50
N ALA A 86 8.43 17.45 2.29
CA ALA A 86 8.62 18.64 1.47
C ALA A 86 8.11 19.92 2.18
N ALA A 87 6.99 19.83 2.92
CA ALA A 87 6.47 20.96 3.69
C ALA A 87 7.42 21.37 4.83
N TYR A 88 8.06 20.39 5.49
CA TYR A 88 9.03 20.66 6.55
C TYR A 88 10.35 21.26 6.02
N THR A 89 10.83 20.83 4.85
CA THR A 89 12.05 21.38 4.25
C THR A 89 11.91 22.83 3.79
N ASN A 90 10.68 23.28 3.49
CA ASN A 90 10.40 24.70 3.23
C ASN A 90 10.57 25.58 4.49
N THR A 91 10.58 24.97 5.67
CA THR A 91 10.68 25.65 6.97
C THR A 91 12.09 25.53 7.57
N GLU A 92 12.81 24.45 7.27
CA GLU A 92 14.16 24.15 7.80
C GLU A 92 15.15 23.85 6.66
N ASP A 93 15.90 24.87 6.22
CA ASP A 93 16.86 24.79 5.11
C ASP A 93 17.94 23.71 5.28
N ASP A 94 18.31 23.40 6.54
CA ASP A 94 19.37 22.44 6.88
C ASP A 94 19.04 20.99 6.46
N GLN A 95 17.76 20.67 6.26
CA GLN A 95 17.31 19.33 5.87
C GLN A 95 16.91 19.22 4.39
N ARG A 96 16.99 20.33 3.64
CA ARG A 96 16.59 20.38 2.22
C ARG A 96 17.43 19.44 1.36
N GLN A 97 18.75 19.41 1.57
CA GLN A 97 19.64 18.53 0.79
C GLN A 97 19.28 17.05 0.98
N ILE A 98 18.95 16.64 2.21
CA ILE A 98 18.57 15.26 2.51
C ILE A 98 17.30 14.89 1.73
N PHE A 99 16.29 15.78 1.73
CA PHE A 99 15.09 15.57 0.95
C PHE A 99 15.36 15.46 -0.55
N GLU A 100 16.15 16.38 -1.10
CA GLU A 100 16.52 16.39 -2.52
C GLU A 100 17.24 15.09 -2.93
N ASP A 101 18.13 14.57 -2.09
CA ASP A 101 18.84 13.31 -2.32
C ASP A 101 17.86 12.12 -2.37
N TYR A 102 16.88 12.07 -1.46
CA TYR A 102 15.85 11.01 -1.48
C TYR A 102 14.90 11.15 -2.67
N ALA A 103 14.44 12.35 -2.98
CA ALA A 103 13.55 12.60 -4.13
C ALA A 103 14.22 12.17 -5.44
N ALA A 104 15.50 12.52 -5.62
CA ALA A 104 16.29 12.07 -6.76
C ALA A 104 16.49 10.55 -6.78
N ALA A 105 16.67 9.92 -5.62
CA ALA A 105 16.79 8.47 -5.53
C ALA A 105 15.47 7.75 -5.88
N PHE A 106 14.31 8.31 -5.52
CA PHE A 106 13.02 7.77 -5.88
C PHE A 106 12.75 7.87 -7.38
N ASP A 107 13.06 9.03 -7.98
CA ASP A 107 12.93 9.23 -9.43
C ASP A 107 13.89 8.35 -10.23
N GLY A 108 15.15 8.27 -9.81
CA GLY A 108 16.17 7.48 -10.51
C GLY A 108 16.06 5.97 -10.28
N GLY A 109 15.44 5.56 -9.18
CA GLY A 109 15.32 4.16 -8.77
C GLY A 109 14.01 3.47 -9.18
N GLY A 110 13.08 4.20 -9.80
CA GLY A 110 11.74 3.68 -10.10
C GLY A 110 10.95 3.34 -8.83
N THR A 111 11.24 3.97 -7.70
CA THR A 111 10.57 3.68 -6.41
C THR A 111 9.16 4.26 -6.34
N ARG A 112 8.82 5.18 -7.27
CA ARG A 112 7.45 5.67 -7.51
C ARG A 112 6.74 4.89 -8.63
N ASP A 113 7.39 3.86 -9.17
CA ASP A 113 6.87 3.13 -10.30
C ASP A 113 5.95 2.02 -9.80
N TYR A 114 4.66 2.18 -10.07
CA TYR A 114 3.58 1.29 -9.63
C TYR A 114 3.60 -0.11 -10.30
N GLY A 115 4.69 -0.45 -10.98
CA GLY A 115 4.71 -1.50 -11.99
C GLY A 115 3.68 -1.23 -13.10
N ASN A 116 3.56 -2.12 -14.07
CA ASN A 116 2.48 -2.09 -15.07
C ASN A 116 1.10 -2.42 -14.45
N ALA A 117 0.74 -1.79 -13.33
CA ALA A 117 -0.58 -1.88 -12.75
C ALA A 117 -1.58 -1.12 -13.65
N ASP A 118 -2.62 -1.81 -14.10
CA ASP A 118 -3.68 -1.26 -14.96
C ASP A 118 -4.75 -0.50 -14.15
N TRP A 119 -4.43 -0.09 -12.93
CA TRP A 119 -5.37 0.54 -11.97
C TRP A 119 -4.75 1.75 -11.27
N ASP A 120 -5.62 2.70 -10.87
CA ASP A 120 -5.23 3.93 -10.19
C ASP A 120 -5.27 3.77 -8.65
N PRO A 121 -4.12 3.92 -7.96
CA PRO A 121 -3.99 3.76 -6.51
C PRO A 121 -4.84 4.72 -5.67
N GLU A 122 -4.98 5.98 -6.07
CA GLU A 122 -5.78 6.95 -5.32
C GLU A 122 -7.25 6.50 -5.31
N THR A 123 -7.77 6.14 -6.49
CA THR A 123 -9.11 5.58 -6.66
C THR A 123 -9.34 4.32 -5.81
N GLU A 124 -8.44 3.34 -5.90
CA GLU A 124 -8.58 2.06 -5.16
C GLU A 124 -8.46 2.22 -3.64
N ALA A 125 -7.65 3.17 -3.17
CA ALA A 125 -7.54 3.47 -1.75
C ALA A 125 -8.84 4.14 -1.23
N ASP A 126 -9.40 5.07 -1.99
CA ASP A 126 -10.60 5.83 -1.63
C ASP A 126 -11.89 4.99 -1.66
N ASP A 127 -11.99 4.02 -2.57
CA ASP A 127 -13.14 3.09 -2.65
C ASP A 127 -13.32 2.25 -1.37
N THR A 128 -12.29 2.21 -0.52
CA THR A 128 -12.31 1.53 0.77
C THR A 128 -12.33 2.48 1.96
N ALA A 129 -12.51 3.79 1.73
CA ALA A 129 -12.65 4.79 2.77
C ALA A 129 -13.84 4.44 3.67
N ARG A 130 -13.61 4.43 4.98
CA ARG A 130 -14.70 4.28 5.94
C ARG A 130 -15.61 5.51 5.87
N PRO A 131 -16.94 5.36 5.96
CA PRO A 131 -17.83 6.51 6.02
C PRO A 131 -17.39 7.45 7.16
N GLU A 132 -17.36 8.75 6.89
CA GLU A 132 -17.03 9.78 7.88
C GLU A 132 -17.91 9.57 9.13
N GLY A 133 -17.29 9.13 10.24
CA GLY A 133 -17.99 8.88 11.50
C GLY A 133 -17.60 7.60 12.24
N THR A 134 -16.88 6.65 11.63
CA THR A 134 -16.45 5.41 12.34
C THR A 134 -15.00 5.50 12.83
N THR A 135 -14.70 6.49 13.67
CA THR A 135 -13.54 6.42 14.58
C THR A 135 -13.92 5.64 15.83
N GLU A 136 -14.28 4.37 15.67
CA GLU A 136 -14.16 3.45 16.80
C GLU A 136 -12.67 3.15 16.95
N HIS A 137 -12.04 3.81 17.91
CA HIS A 137 -10.80 3.33 18.48
C HIS A 137 -10.98 1.85 18.78
N ALA A 138 -10.13 0.98 18.23
CA ALA A 138 -10.05 -0.39 18.69
C ALA A 138 -9.64 -0.36 20.17
N GLU A 139 -10.62 -0.41 21.08
CA GLU A 139 -10.40 -0.73 22.48
C GLU A 139 -9.90 -2.17 22.54
N GLY A 140 -8.59 -2.36 22.55
CA GLY A 140 -8.07 -3.72 22.44
C GLY A 140 -6.56 -3.85 22.41
N PHE A 141 -5.86 -3.21 23.34
CA PHE A 141 -4.64 -3.77 23.92
C PHE A 141 -4.49 -3.18 25.33
N ASP A 142 -5.38 -3.63 26.22
CA ASP A 142 -5.22 -3.46 27.66
C ASP A 142 -3.95 -4.21 28.07
N THR A 143 -2.83 -3.50 28.15
CA THR A 143 -1.62 -4.01 28.76
C THR A 143 -1.91 -4.16 30.25
N ALA A 144 -2.36 -5.35 30.63
CA ALA A 144 -2.45 -5.76 32.02
C ALA A 144 -1.06 -5.58 32.67
N ALA A 145 -0.91 -4.48 33.39
CA ALA A 145 0.13 -4.32 34.39
C ALA A 145 -0.25 -5.24 35.55
N GLU A 146 0.27 -6.46 35.55
CA GLU A 146 0.28 -7.30 36.76
C GLU A 146 1.23 -6.69 37.77
N GLY A 147 0.68 -6.34 38.93
CA GLY A 147 1.38 -5.72 40.03
C GLY A 147 2.31 -6.67 40.78
N ASN A 148 3.30 -6.06 41.43
CA ASN A 148 3.67 -6.36 42.82
C ASN A 148 4.35 -5.14 43.44
#